data_AF-A0A4S3ZZ77-F1
#
_entry.id   AF-A0A4S3ZZ77-F1
#
_cell.length_a   1.000
_cell.length_b   1.000
_cell.length_c   1.000
_cell.angle_alpha   90.00
_cell.angle_beta   90.00
_cell.angle_gamma   90.00
#
_symmetry.space_group_name_H-M   'P 1'
#
loop_
_entity.id
_entity.type
_entity.pdbx_description
1 polymer ?
#
loop_
_entity_poly.entity_id
_entity_poly.type
_entity_poly.pdbx_seq_one_letter_code
_entity_poly.pdbx_strand_id
1 'polypeptide(L)'
;MKNILFTLILCFICFYSVSQNKRDVFIHDSISSKIEYAILKKNVLKLERQSGGYEPDFKYRLLNNSFSHNDIPFLKKELSLLVEKYGFNVAYMSGEEKFYDAIMKGDLSKWFKKMYLKCHTKWLKNNFEKQIDLRKLNELAMKDQLVNSYAANVSEIPGLDSIQKEKNMKLLSDYFYKNAGTLYHITQKHQNLPTAKSFALVQKGFGIVEIHNLQAKANYDNYWTLFYPYYKKAYLKDEIDYMIFRNYDNLSYLHYGYQVFGLISIKNIPEYYRKNNEEIPVKDPDFAKKIKSEFKWY
;
A
#
# COMPACT_ATOMS: atom_id res chain seq x y z
N MET A 1 -3.36 -15.26 -24.33
CA MET A 1 -4.51 -15.28 -23.38
C MET A 1 -4.13 -15.36 -21.89
N LYS A 2 -2.87 -15.61 -21.49
CA LYS A 2 -2.49 -15.64 -20.06
C LYS A 2 -2.11 -14.28 -19.45
N ASN A 3 -1.81 -13.25 -20.26
CA ASN A 3 -1.44 -11.92 -19.75
C ASN A 3 -2.61 -11.06 -19.27
N ILE A 4 -3.83 -11.35 -19.75
CA ILE A 4 -5.06 -10.73 -19.23
C ILE A 4 -5.31 -11.19 -17.78
N LEU A 5 -4.79 -12.37 -17.39
CA LEU A 5 -4.95 -12.95 -16.06
C LEU A 5 -4.20 -12.15 -14.98
N PHE A 6 -3.04 -11.56 -15.30
CA PHE A 6 -2.24 -10.83 -14.32
C PHE A 6 -2.77 -9.42 -14.05
N THR A 7 -3.26 -8.74 -15.10
CA THR A 7 -3.94 -7.44 -14.98
C THR A 7 -5.29 -7.56 -14.26
N LEU A 8 -5.98 -8.69 -14.40
CA LEU A 8 -7.22 -8.97 -13.69
C LEU A 8 -7.00 -9.19 -12.19
N ILE A 9 -5.92 -9.87 -11.76
CA ILE A 9 -5.58 -10.07 -10.33
C ILE A 9 -5.47 -8.72 -9.59
N LEU A 10 -4.94 -7.68 -10.24
CA LEU A 10 -4.84 -6.31 -9.68
C LEU A 10 -6.22 -5.62 -9.56
N CYS A 11 -7.15 -5.89 -10.48
CA CYS A 11 -8.51 -5.33 -10.42
C CYS A 11 -9.41 -6.03 -9.38
N PHE A 12 -9.17 -7.30 -9.04
CA PHE A 12 -10.02 -8.07 -8.12
C PHE A 12 -9.87 -7.70 -6.64
N ILE A 13 -8.79 -7.04 -6.26
CA ILE A 13 -8.57 -6.62 -4.87
C ILE A 13 -9.53 -5.47 -4.46
N CYS A 14 -10.20 -4.81 -5.42
CA CYS A 14 -10.85 -3.52 -5.18
C CYS A 14 -12.39 -3.48 -5.08
N PHE A 15 -13.16 -4.55 -5.35
CA PHE A 15 -14.59 -4.33 -5.65
C PHE A 15 -15.69 -4.91 -4.76
N TYR A 16 -15.43 -5.77 -3.77
CA TYR A 16 -16.48 -6.15 -2.80
C TYR A 16 -15.87 -6.44 -1.45
N SER A 17 -15.90 -5.44 -0.57
CA SER A 17 -15.25 -5.48 0.73
C SER A 17 -16.32 -5.43 1.80
N VAL A 18 -16.49 -6.53 2.54
CA VAL A 18 -17.18 -6.46 3.84
C VAL A 18 -16.16 -5.87 4.79
N SER A 19 -16.31 -4.60 5.07
CA SER A 19 -15.35 -3.92 5.91
C SER A 19 -15.54 -4.30 7.38
N GLN A 20 -14.41 -4.49 8.08
CA GLN A 20 -14.35 -5.27 9.31
C GLN A 20 -14.48 -4.42 10.58
N ASN A 21 -14.14 -3.13 10.53
CA ASN A 21 -14.37 -2.21 11.65
C ASN A 21 -14.78 -0.82 11.16
N LYS A 22 -15.23 0.06 12.06
CA LYS A 22 -15.74 1.40 11.70
C LYS A 22 -14.74 2.24 10.88
N ARG A 23 -13.45 2.15 11.20
CA ARG A 23 -12.37 2.84 10.47
C ARG A 23 -12.19 2.27 9.08
N ASP A 24 -12.09 0.95 8.98
CA ASP A 24 -11.91 0.27 7.70
C ASP A 24 -13.13 0.48 6.79
N VAL A 25 -14.35 0.53 7.36
CA VAL A 25 -15.62 0.75 6.61
C VAL A 25 -15.54 2.12 5.99
N PHE A 26 -15.21 3.07 6.83
CA PHE A 26 -15.02 4.44 6.44
C PHE A 26 -13.92 4.58 5.36
N ILE A 27 -12.78 3.90 5.48
CA ILE A 27 -11.68 3.95 4.50
C ILE A 27 -12.15 3.38 3.15
N HIS A 28 -12.71 2.18 3.17
CA HIS A 28 -13.16 1.50 1.96
C HIS A 28 -14.28 2.26 1.24
N ASP A 29 -15.26 2.74 2.01
CA ASP A 29 -16.41 3.50 1.50
C ASP A 29 -16.03 4.92 1.07
N SER A 30 -14.83 5.42 1.40
CA SER A 30 -14.37 6.76 1.02
C SER A 30 -13.41 6.74 -0.17
N ILE A 31 -12.59 5.69 -0.36
CA ILE A 31 -11.63 5.61 -1.49
C ILE A 31 -12.23 4.84 -2.68
N SER A 32 -13.51 5.03 -2.99
CA SER A 32 -14.03 4.64 -4.30
C SER A 32 -13.82 5.81 -5.28
N SER A 33 -13.32 5.51 -6.48
CA SER A 33 -12.97 6.52 -7.51
C SER A 33 -14.18 7.31 -8.05
N LYS A 34 -15.39 7.03 -7.56
CA LYS A 34 -16.64 7.67 -7.96
C LYS A 34 -17.22 8.59 -6.88
N ILE A 35 -16.55 8.77 -5.75
CA ILE A 35 -17.07 9.62 -4.66
C ILE A 35 -16.70 11.07 -4.92
N GLU A 36 -17.70 11.94 -4.81
CA GLU A 36 -17.55 13.38 -4.92
C GLU A 36 -16.51 13.90 -3.91
N TYR A 37 -15.61 14.79 -4.36
CA TYR A 37 -14.52 15.33 -3.55
C TYR A 37 -14.98 15.87 -2.19
N ALA A 38 -16.11 16.57 -2.16
CA ALA A 38 -16.67 17.14 -0.93
C ALA A 38 -17.00 16.06 0.11
N ILE A 39 -17.56 14.93 -0.33
CA ILE A 39 -17.87 13.79 0.52
C ILE A 39 -16.57 13.17 1.03
N LEU A 40 -15.60 12.91 0.14
CA LEU A 40 -14.31 12.33 0.50
C LEU A 40 -13.54 13.19 1.52
N LYS A 41 -13.47 14.51 1.30
CA LYS A 41 -12.84 15.45 2.23
C LYS A 41 -13.52 15.44 3.60
N LYS A 42 -14.86 15.56 3.63
CA LYS A 42 -15.65 15.52 4.87
C LYS A 42 -15.40 14.24 5.64
N ASN A 43 -15.38 13.14 4.90
CA ASN A 43 -15.10 11.83 5.40
C ASN A 43 -13.72 11.80 6.06
N VAL A 44 -12.63 12.13 5.35
CA VAL A 44 -11.26 12.03 5.93
C VAL A 44 -11.14 12.88 7.19
N LEU A 45 -11.73 14.08 7.21
CA LEU A 45 -11.77 14.94 8.40
C LEU A 45 -12.61 14.35 9.56
N LYS A 46 -13.61 13.52 9.25
CA LYS A 46 -14.36 12.76 10.26
C LYS A 46 -13.50 11.63 10.83
N LEU A 47 -12.76 10.92 9.99
CA LEU A 47 -11.85 9.87 10.44
C LEU A 47 -10.81 10.41 11.42
N GLU A 48 -10.15 11.53 11.12
CA GLU A 48 -9.15 12.14 12.01
C GLU A 48 -9.71 12.44 13.41
N ARG A 49 -10.98 12.86 13.48
CA ARG A 49 -11.67 13.11 14.75
C ARG A 49 -11.98 11.82 15.52
N GLN A 50 -12.16 10.71 14.81
CA GLN A 50 -12.51 9.40 15.40
C GLN A 50 -11.27 8.57 15.75
N SER A 51 -10.23 8.59 14.92
CA SER A 51 -8.94 7.92 15.16
C SER A 51 -8.01 8.72 16.09
N GLY A 52 -8.37 9.97 16.42
CA GLY A 52 -7.63 10.82 17.35
C GLY A 52 -6.31 11.33 16.77
N GLY A 53 -6.12 11.31 15.45
CA GLY A 53 -4.86 11.70 14.83
C GLY A 53 -4.99 12.10 13.37
N TYR A 54 -3.99 12.84 12.88
CA TYR A 54 -3.87 13.23 11.48
C TYR A 54 -3.64 12.00 10.58
N GLU A 55 -4.23 12.00 9.39
CA GLU A 55 -4.22 10.85 8.46
C GLU A 55 -3.35 11.15 7.21
N PRO A 56 -2.01 11.10 7.31
CA PRO A 56 -1.10 11.65 6.32
C PRO A 56 -1.23 11.03 4.92
N ASP A 57 -1.35 9.71 4.81
CA ASP A 57 -1.50 9.04 3.51
C ASP A 57 -2.82 9.43 2.80
N PHE A 58 -3.90 9.61 3.56
CA PHE A 58 -5.17 10.09 3.01
C PHE A 58 -5.09 11.54 2.56
N LYS A 59 -4.44 12.41 3.34
CA LYS A 59 -4.23 13.81 2.97
C LYS A 59 -3.36 13.95 1.74
N TYR A 60 -2.30 13.15 1.64
CA TYR A 60 -1.44 13.11 0.46
C TYR A 60 -2.24 12.73 -0.79
N ARG A 61 -3.06 11.67 -0.73
CA ARG A 61 -3.97 11.27 -1.83
C ARG A 61 -5.01 12.34 -2.18
N LEU A 62 -5.44 13.15 -1.20
CA LEU A 62 -6.41 14.23 -1.40
C LEU A 62 -5.84 15.48 -2.08
N LEU A 63 -4.52 15.68 -2.13
CA LEU A 63 -3.92 16.90 -2.68
C LEU A 63 -4.33 17.12 -4.15
N ASN A 64 -4.22 16.09 -4.99
CA ASN A 64 -4.63 16.15 -6.40
C ASN A 64 -6.11 16.52 -6.56
N ASN A 65 -6.99 15.92 -5.75
CA ASN A 65 -8.41 16.21 -5.80
C ASN A 65 -8.72 17.63 -5.33
N SER A 66 -8.07 18.09 -4.25
CA SER A 66 -8.25 19.47 -3.76
C SER A 66 -7.85 20.51 -4.79
N PHE A 67 -6.74 20.27 -5.52
CA PHE A 67 -6.32 21.15 -6.61
C PHE A 67 -7.31 21.12 -7.78
N SER A 68 -7.76 19.94 -8.23
CA SER A 68 -8.75 19.83 -9.32
C SER A 68 -10.08 20.53 -9.03
N HIS A 69 -10.45 20.68 -7.76
CA HIS A 69 -11.68 21.33 -7.34
C HIS A 69 -11.45 22.78 -6.88
N ASN A 70 -10.29 23.37 -7.19
CA ASN A 70 -9.91 24.73 -6.79
C ASN A 70 -9.96 25.00 -5.27
N ASP A 71 -9.88 23.98 -4.42
CA ASP A 71 -9.77 24.12 -2.97
C ASP A 71 -8.31 24.38 -2.55
N ILE A 72 -7.80 25.50 -3.05
CA ILE A 72 -6.43 25.97 -2.80
C ILE A 72 -6.13 26.19 -1.31
N PRO A 73 -7.05 26.71 -0.47
CA PRO A 73 -6.80 26.82 0.96
C PRO A 73 -6.52 25.48 1.62
N PHE A 74 -7.30 24.44 1.29
CA PHE A 74 -7.07 23.09 1.80
C PHE A 74 -5.74 22.55 1.29
N LEU A 75 -5.47 22.63 -0.02
CA LEU A 75 -4.19 22.19 -0.61
C LEU A 75 -3.00 22.81 0.13
N LYS A 76 -3.01 24.13 0.31
CA LYS A 76 -1.91 24.86 0.97
C LYS A 76 -1.71 24.39 2.40
N LYS A 77 -2.79 24.24 3.16
CA LYS A 77 -2.75 23.80 4.56
C LYS A 77 -2.17 22.39 4.67
N GLU A 78 -2.75 21.43 3.97
CA GLU A 78 -2.38 20.02 4.11
C GLU A 78 -0.98 19.75 3.54
N LEU A 79 -0.60 20.36 2.40
CA LEU A 79 0.76 20.23 1.87
C LEU A 79 1.80 20.81 2.82
N SER A 80 1.51 21.92 3.50
CA SER A 80 2.43 22.49 4.51
C SER A 80 2.64 21.53 5.69
N LEU A 81 1.55 20.91 6.18
CA LEU A 81 1.61 19.93 7.26
C LEU A 81 2.38 18.67 6.84
N LEU A 82 2.15 18.16 5.64
CA LEU A 82 2.87 17.00 5.10
C LEU A 82 4.38 17.27 4.98
N VAL A 83 4.78 18.47 4.54
CA VAL A 83 6.20 18.85 4.48
C VAL A 83 6.80 18.99 5.88
N GLU A 84 6.12 19.68 6.80
CA GLU A 84 6.67 20.01 8.12
C GLU A 84 6.73 18.82 9.08
N LYS A 85 5.74 17.93 9.02
CA LYS A 85 5.54 16.87 10.02
C LYS A 85 5.82 15.48 9.49
N TYR A 86 5.58 15.26 8.20
CA TYR A 86 5.59 13.93 7.60
C TYR A 86 6.68 13.77 6.53
N GLY A 87 7.48 14.79 6.25
CA GLY A 87 8.63 14.65 5.37
C GLY A 87 8.29 14.53 3.89
N PHE A 88 7.16 15.10 3.44
CA PHE A 88 6.94 15.29 2.01
C PHE A 88 8.17 15.98 1.39
N ASN A 89 8.66 15.39 0.31
CA ASN A 89 9.87 15.80 -0.37
C ASN A 89 9.63 15.88 -1.88
N VAL A 90 9.97 17.03 -2.46
CA VAL A 90 9.83 17.27 -3.90
C VAL A 90 10.64 16.29 -4.75
N ALA A 91 11.75 15.76 -4.21
CA ALA A 91 12.59 14.79 -4.92
C ALA A 91 11.88 13.45 -5.21
N TYR A 92 10.77 13.16 -4.52
CA TYR A 92 10.00 11.93 -4.72
C TYR A 92 8.69 12.15 -5.48
N MET A 93 8.39 13.38 -5.92
CA MET A 93 7.26 13.63 -6.81
C MET A 93 7.45 12.93 -8.16
N SER A 94 6.35 12.53 -8.81
CA SER A 94 6.41 11.92 -10.15
C SER A 94 6.44 12.97 -11.26
N GLY A 95 5.96 14.19 -11.00
CA GLY A 95 5.71 15.19 -12.04
C GLY A 95 4.32 15.08 -12.65
N GLU A 96 3.59 14.00 -12.36
CA GLU A 96 2.23 13.76 -12.84
C GLU A 96 1.17 14.26 -11.84
N GLU A 97 1.58 14.77 -10.68
CA GLU A 97 0.67 15.40 -9.74
C GLU A 97 0.00 16.61 -10.40
N LYS A 98 -1.32 16.71 -10.29
CA LYS A 98 -2.10 17.76 -10.96
C LYS A 98 -1.68 19.17 -10.55
N PHE A 99 -1.15 19.31 -9.33
CA PHE A 99 -0.66 20.57 -8.79
C PHE A 99 0.85 20.80 -9.05
N TYR A 100 1.57 19.87 -9.67
CA TYR A 100 3.03 19.92 -9.84
C TYR A 100 3.48 21.22 -10.51
N ASP A 101 2.99 21.52 -11.71
CA ASP A 101 3.40 22.72 -12.44
C ASP A 101 3.02 24.00 -11.69
N ALA A 102 1.84 24.03 -11.05
CA ALA A 102 1.39 25.16 -10.25
C ALA A 102 2.36 25.49 -9.11
N ILE A 103 2.91 24.49 -8.42
CA ILE A 103 3.84 24.69 -7.30
C ILE A 103 5.31 24.80 -7.74
N MET A 104 5.68 24.29 -8.90
CA MET A 104 7.06 24.35 -9.39
C MET A 104 7.32 25.65 -10.15
N LYS A 105 6.41 26.03 -11.07
CA LYS A 105 6.61 27.13 -12.03
C LYS A 105 5.44 28.12 -12.12
N GLY A 106 4.23 27.72 -11.73
CA GLY A 106 3.02 28.53 -11.85
C GLY A 106 2.71 29.41 -10.62
N ASP A 107 1.43 29.76 -10.48
CA ASP A 107 0.94 30.77 -9.53
C ASP A 107 1.17 30.43 -8.05
N LEU A 108 1.31 29.14 -7.72
CA LEU A 108 1.59 28.69 -6.36
C LEU A 108 3.10 28.62 -6.06
N SER A 109 3.97 28.81 -7.06
CA SER A 109 5.41 28.55 -6.96
C SER A 109 6.10 29.39 -5.89
N LYS A 110 5.83 30.70 -5.86
CA LYS A 110 6.44 31.61 -4.86
C LYS A 110 6.04 31.22 -3.43
N TRP A 111 4.76 30.89 -3.22
CA TRP A 111 4.27 30.44 -1.92
C TRP A 111 4.89 29.09 -1.55
N PHE A 112 4.86 28.12 -2.46
CA PHE A 112 5.31 26.76 -2.20
C PHE A 112 6.80 26.73 -1.87
N LYS A 113 7.66 27.40 -2.65
CA LYS A 113 9.12 27.44 -2.39
C LYS A 113 9.43 28.02 -1.00
N LYS A 114 8.77 29.13 -0.63
CA LYS A 114 8.96 29.74 0.71
C LYS A 114 8.49 28.81 1.83
N MET A 115 7.31 28.21 1.68
CA MET A 115 6.77 27.25 2.64
C MET A 115 7.67 26.01 2.75
N TYR A 116 8.04 25.42 1.62
CA TYR A 116 8.83 24.20 1.53
C TYR A 116 10.19 24.36 2.19
N LEU A 117 10.93 25.42 1.86
CA LEU A 117 12.24 25.67 2.49
C LEU A 117 12.13 25.79 4.01
N LYS A 118 11.10 26.49 4.53
CA LYS A 118 10.88 26.65 5.97
C LYS A 118 10.49 25.34 6.64
N CYS A 119 9.47 24.66 6.12
CA CYS A 119 8.88 23.47 6.72
C CYS A 119 9.81 22.24 6.57
N HIS A 120 10.43 22.05 5.40
CA HIS A 120 11.30 20.91 5.15
C HIS A 120 12.59 21.00 5.98
N THR A 121 13.17 22.20 6.14
CA THR A 121 14.32 22.39 7.04
C THR A 121 13.98 22.03 8.49
N LYS A 122 12.77 22.41 8.96
CA LYS A 122 12.29 22.04 10.29
C LYS A 122 12.13 20.53 10.45
N TRP A 123 11.60 19.85 9.43
CA TRP A 123 11.46 18.41 9.45
C TRP A 123 12.82 17.69 9.45
N LEU A 124 13.75 18.12 8.58
CA LEU A 124 15.10 17.56 8.46
C LEU A 124 15.91 17.67 9.75
N LYS A 125 15.78 18.78 10.50
CA LYS A 125 16.49 18.97 11.78
C LYS A 125 16.27 17.80 12.76
N ASN A 126 15.11 17.15 12.70
CA ASN A 126 14.72 16.09 13.61
C ASN A 126 14.67 14.69 12.96
N ASN A 127 14.94 14.58 11.65
CA ASN A 127 14.74 13.33 10.89
C ASN A 127 15.83 13.11 9.82
N PHE A 128 17.01 13.71 10.00
CA PHE A 128 18.10 13.60 9.01
C PHE A 128 18.58 12.16 8.85
N GLU A 129 18.59 11.39 9.93
CA GLU A 129 18.95 9.97 9.95
C GLU A 129 18.01 9.09 9.12
N LYS A 130 16.78 9.55 8.87
CA LYS A 130 15.78 8.82 8.07
C LYS A 130 15.98 8.98 6.57
N GLN A 131 16.77 9.93 6.08
CA GLN A 131 16.80 10.28 4.65
C GLN A 131 17.24 9.12 3.76
N ILE A 132 18.24 8.34 4.18
CA ILE A 132 18.73 7.19 3.42
C ILE A 132 17.66 6.09 3.37
N ASP A 133 17.00 5.81 4.49
CA ASP A 133 15.96 4.79 4.57
C ASP A 133 14.72 5.21 3.79
N LEU A 134 14.31 6.48 3.90
CA LEU A 134 13.19 7.04 3.14
C LEU A 134 13.45 6.98 1.62
N ARG A 135 14.68 7.29 1.18
CA ARG A 135 15.08 7.11 -0.21
C ARG A 135 14.94 5.66 -0.65
N LYS A 136 15.48 4.72 0.12
CA LYS A 136 15.39 3.28 -0.19
C LYS A 136 13.93 2.85 -0.33
N LEU A 137 13.07 3.24 0.60
CA LEU A 137 11.63 2.92 0.56
C LEU A 137 10.94 3.46 -0.70
N ASN A 138 11.20 4.71 -1.10
CA ASN A 138 10.61 5.32 -2.30
C ASN A 138 11.14 4.70 -3.62
N GLU A 139 12.29 4.02 -3.60
CA GLU A 139 12.86 3.34 -4.76
C GLU A 139 12.38 1.88 -4.90
N LEU A 140 11.81 1.29 -3.85
CA LEU A 140 11.47 -0.14 -3.79
C LEU A 140 10.53 -0.56 -4.91
N ALA A 141 9.39 0.13 -5.04
CA ALA A 141 8.37 -0.19 -6.03
C ALA A 141 8.90 -0.10 -7.47
N MET A 142 9.73 0.91 -7.76
CA MET A 142 10.33 1.09 -9.08
C MET A 142 11.29 -0.05 -9.43
N LYS A 143 12.19 -0.41 -8.49
CA LYS A 143 13.13 -1.53 -8.68
C LYS A 143 12.38 -2.85 -8.91
N ASP A 144 11.33 -3.06 -8.12
CA ASP A 144 10.46 -4.22 -8.20
C ASP A 144 9.77 -4.33 -9.57
N GLN A 145 9.10 -3.28 -10.00
CA GLN A 145 8.37 -3.23 -11.27
C GLN A 145 9.30 -3.32 -12.48
N LEU A 146 10.50 -2.73 -12.42
CA LEU A 146 11.47 -2.81 -13.51
C LEU A 146 11.89 -4.27 -13.77
N VAL A 147 12.24 -5.01 -12.71
CA VAL A 147 12.64 -6.42 -12.85
C VAL A 147 11.46 -7.29 -13.24
N ASN A 148 10.27 -7.03 -12.69
CA ASN A 148 9.05 -7.73 -13.09
C ASN A 148 8.74 -7.56 -14.58
N SER A 149 8.83 -6.32 -15.10
CA SER A 149 8.63 -6.05 -16.53
C SER A 149 9.64 -6.77 -17.41
N TYR A 150 10.92 -6.78 -17.01
CA TYR A 150 11.94 -7.52 -17.74
C TYR A 150 11.68 -9.03 -17.75
N ALA A 151 11.34 -9.60 -16.59
CA ALA A 151 11.03 -11.03 -16.47
C ALA A 151 9.78 -11.41 -17.29
N ALA A 152 8.77 -10.55 -17.34
CA ALA A 152 7.59 -10.73 -18.19
C ALA A 152 7.98 -10.77 -19.69
N ASN A 153 8.81 -9.82 -20.14
CA ASN A 153 9.30 -9.79 -21.52
C ASN A 153 10.11 -11.05 -21.88
N VAL A 154 10.96 -11.54 -20.96
CA VAL A 154 11.70 -12.80 -21.14
C VAL A 154 10.73 -13.97 -21.33
N SER A 155 9.68 -14.07 -20.50
CA SER A 155 8.68 -15.15 -20.59
C SER A 155 7.91 -15.17 -21.91
N GLU A 156 7.89 -14.07 -22.66
CA GLU A 156 7.23 -13.93 -23.95
C GLU A 156 8.13 -14.26 -25.16
N ILE A 157 9.43 -14.50 -24.94
CA ILE A 157 10.36 -14.84 -26.02
C ILE A 157 9.92 -16.16 -26.70
N PRO A 158 9.69 -16.15 -28.03
CA PRO A 158 9.35 -17.35 -28.78
C PRO A 158 10.43 -18.44 -28.65
N GLY A 159 10.01 -19.69 -28.50
CA GLY A 159 10.93 -20.84 -28.42
C GLY A 159 11.41 -21.20 -27.01
N LEU A 160 11.06 -20.43 -25.96
CA LEU A 160 11.35 -20.83 -24.58
C LEU A 160 10.49 -22.02 -24.14
N ASP A 161 11.16 -23.06 -23.65
CA ASP A 161 10.53 -24.24 -23.07
C ASP A 161 9.98 -23.98 -21.65
N SER A 162 9.30 -24.98 -21.08
CA SER A 162 8.69 -24.89 -19.75
C SER A 162 9.71 -24.75 -18.63
N ILE A 163 10.87 -25.41 -18.73
CA ILE A 163 11.93 -25.42 -17.72
C ILE A 163 12.58 -24.04 -17.65
N GLN A 164 12.84 -23.42 -18.80
CA GLN A 164 13.41 -22.07 -18.89
C GLN A 164 12.45 -21.03 -18.31
N LYS A 165 11.14 -21.15 -18.58
CA LYS A 165 10.11 -20.28 -18.00
C LYS A 165 10.01 -20.44 -16.49
N GLU A 166 10.05 -21.66 -15.99
CA GLU A 166 10.05 -21.92 -14.55
C GLU A 166 11.30 -21.33 -13.87
N LYS A 167 12.48 -21.48 -14.48
CA LYS A 167 13.72 -20.88 -14.00
C LYS A 167 13.64 -19.35 -13.94
N ASN A 168 13.06 -18.71 -14.96
CA ASN A 168 12.84 -17.27 -14.97
C ASN A 168 11.92 -16.83 -13.82
N MET A 169 10.81 -17.54 -13.61
CA MET A 169 9.88 -17.26 -12.49
C MET A 169 10.53 -17.47 -11.12
N LYS A 170 11.40 -18.48 -10.96
CA LYS A 170 12.17 -18.69 -9.73
C LYS A 170 13.11 -17.52 -9.45
N LEU A 171 13.89 -17.10 -10.46
CA LEU A 171 14.80 -15.96 -10.33
C LEU A 171 14.05 -14.67 -9.97
N LEU A 172 12.87 -14.46 -10.55
CA LEU A 172 12.01 -13.35 -10.22
C LEU A 172 11.52 -13.42 -8.76
N SER A 173 11.08 -14.60 -8.30
CA SER A 173 10.70 -14.83 -6.90
C SER A 173 11.84 -14.53 -5.93
N ASP A 174 13.04 -15.03 -6.22
CA ASP A 174 14.24 -14.81 -5.40
C ASP A 174 14.59 -13.31 -5.34
N TYR A 175 14.42 -12.59 -6.46
CA TYR A 175 14.60 -11.14 -6.51
C TYR A 175 13.57 -10.40 -5.65
N PHE A 176 12.27 -10.74 -5.76
CA PHE A 176 11.22 -10.11 -4.94
C PHE A 176 11.50 -10.28 -3.45
N TYR A 177 11.95 -11.47 -3.03
CA TYR A 177 12.31 -11.73 -1.63
C TYR A 177 13.50 -10.89 -1.18
N LYS A 178 14.56 -10.83 -2.01
CA LYS A 178 15.73 -9.99 -1.75
C LYS A 178 15.37 -8.51 -1.66
N ASN A 179 14.48 -8.02 -2.52
CA ASN A 179 14.02 -6.64 -2.51
C ASN A 179 13.23 -6.32 -1.22
N ALA A 180 12.33 -7.22 -0.81
CA ALA A 180 11.61 -7.14 0.47
C ALA A 180 12.56 -7.16 1.69
N GLY A 181 13.74 -7.77 1.59
CA GLY A 181 14.78 -7.70 2.62
C GLY A 181 15.19 -6.27 2.98
N THR A 182 15.15 -5.34 2.03
CA THR A 182 15.40 -3.91 2.32
C THR A 182 14.28 -3.31 3.18
N LEU A 183 13.02 -3.59 2.86
CA LEU A 183 11.87 -3.17 3.66
C LEU A 183 11.94 -3.76 5.07
N TYR A 184 12.28 -5.04 5.18
CA TYR A 184 12.40 -5.74 6.46
C TYR A 184 13.50 -5.14 7.33
N HIS A 185 14.69 -4.89 6.75
CA HIS A 185 15.81 -4.29 7.47
C HIS A 185 15.44 -2.90 8.06
N ILE A 186 14.76 -2.06 7.27
CA ILE A 186 14.30 -0.74 7.74
C ILE A 186 13.23 -0.92 8.83
N THR A 187 12.30 -1.85 8.64
CA THR A 187 11.25 -2.18 9.63
C THR A 187 11.86 -2.62 10.97
N GLN A 188 12.89 -3.46 10.94
CA GLN A 188 13.61 -3.88 12.14
C GLN A 188 14.36 -2.73 12.81
N LYS A 189 15.10 -1.92 12.02
CA LYS A 189 15.87 -0.77 12.52
C LYS A 189 15.00 0.21 13.30
N HIS A 190 13.78 0.48 12.81
CA HIS A 190 12.84 1.42 13.44
C HIS A 190 11.79 0.74 14.34
N GLN A 191 11.86 -0.60 14.47
CA GLN A 191 10.94 -1.45 15.24
C GLN A 191 9.44 -1.23 14.94
N ASN A 192 9.13 -0.70 13.77
CA ASN A 192 7.77 -0.41 13.29
C ASN A 192 7.76 -0.55 11.76
N LEU A 193 6.60 -0.91 11.21
CA LEU A 193 6.37 -0.81 9.77
C LEU A 193 6.53 0.67 9.36
N PRO A 194 7.27 1.01 8.29
CA PRO A 194 7.55 2.40 7.95
C PRO A 194 6.35 3.09 7.28
N THR A 195 5.31 3.37 8.07
CA THR A 195 4.11 4.10 7.64
C THR A 195 4.33 5.60 7.75
N ALA A 196 3.44 6.39 7.13
CA ALA A 196 3.52 7.84 7.26
C ALA A 196 3.30 8.32 8.71
N LYS A 197 2.60 7.57 9.58
CA LYS A 197 2.39 7.93 10.98
C LYS A 197 3.59 7.62 11.88
N SER A 198 4.29 6.51 11.65
CA SER A 198 5.38 6.04 12.53
C SER A 198 6.79 6.31 12.02
N PHE A 199 6.95 6.62 10.72
CA PHE A 199 8.26 6.86 10.11
C PHE A 199 8.33 8.21 9.40
N ALA A 200 7.76 8.28 8.19
CA ALA A 200 7.70 9.42 7.28
C ALA A 200 6.81 9.06 6.08
N LEU A 201 6.30 10.05 5.36
CA LEU A 201 5.49 9.87 4.16
C LEU A 201 6.33 9.23 3.04
N VAL A 202 6.03 7.97 2.71
CA VAL A 202 6.59 7.29 1.54
C VAL A 202 5.73 7.62 0.32
N GLN A 203 6.11 8.65 -0.44
CA GLN A 203 5.34 9.15 -1.59
C GLN A 203 5.20 8.13 -2.73
N LYS A 204 6.19 7.26 -2.90
CA LYS A 204 6.19 6.12 -3.82
C LYS A 204 6.07 4.83 -3.02
N GLY A 205 4.85 4.53 -2.58
CA GLY A 205 4.55 3.42 -1.67
C GLY A 205 5.09 2.07 -2.16
N PHE A 206 5.48 1.22 -1.22
CA PHE A 206 6.11 -0.08 -1.48
C PHE A 206 5.11 -1.26 -1.53
N GLY A 207 3.81 -1.00 -1.53
CA GLY A 207 2.78 -2.06 -1.45
C GLY A 207 2.88 -3.13 -2.54
N ILE A 208 3.42 -2.78 -3.72
CA ILE A 208 3.65 -3.75 -4.79
C ILE A 208 4.69 -4.82 -4.43
N VAL A 209 5.71 -4.46 -3.62
CA VAL A 209 6.72 -5.39 -3.12
C VAL A 209 6.08 -6.41 -2.17
N GLU A 210 5.12 -5.96 -1.37
CA GLU A 210 4.36 -6.83 -0.46
C GLU A 210 3.51 -7.82 -1.26
N ILE A 211 2.76 -7.33 -2.24
CA ILE A 211 1.89 -8.15 -3.09
C ILE A 211 2.69 -9.18 -3.89
N HIS A 212 3.79 -8.80 -4.53
CA HIS A 212 4.58 -9.73 -5.32
C HIS A 212 5.18 -10.88 -4.50
N ASN A 213 5.60 -10.61 -3.25
CA ASN A 213 6.05 -11.67 -2.35
C ASN A 213 4.90 -12.60 -1.92
N LEU A 214 3.70 -12.08 -1.73
CA LEU A 214 2.52 -12.90 -1.45
C LEU A 214 2.01 -13.64 -2.71
N GLN A 215 2.27 -13.15 -3.92
CA GLN A 215 1.96 -13.85 -5.16
C GLN A 215 2.95 -14.99 -5.44
N ALA A 216 4.21 -14.84 -5.05
CA ALA A 216 5.21 -15.89 -5.18
C ALA A 216 5.06 -16.94 -4.09
N LYS A 217 4.47 -18.11 -4.42
CA LYS A 217 4.23 -19.20 -3.47
C LYS A 217 5.48 -19.60 -2.65
N ALA A 218 6.66 -19.57 -3.27
CA ALA A 218 7.92 -19.88 -2.60
C ALA A 218 8.32 -18.89 -1.49
N ASN A 219 7.85 -17.64 -1.58
CA ASN A 219 8.16 -16.58 -0.61
C ASN A 219 7.06 -16.42 0.45
N TYR A 220 5.83 -16.84 0.12
CA TYR A 220 4.60 -16.54 0.84
C TYR A 220 4.72 -16.67 2.37
N ASP A 221 5.04 -17.86 2.86
CA ASP A 221 5.06 -18.16 4.30
C ASP A 221 6.23 -17.47 5.02
N ASN A 222 7.39 -17.43 4.39
CA ASN A 222 8.59 -16.79 4.95
C ASN A 222 8.40 -15.28 5.06
N TYR A 223 7.93 -14.65 3.99
CA TYR A 223 7.62 -13.22 3.97
C TYR A 223 6.58 -12.87 5.04
N TRP A 224 5.47 -13.63 5.10
CA TRP A 224 4.43 -13.37 6.09
C TRP A 224 4.93 -13.52 7.52
N THR A 225 5.69 -14.58 7.80
CA THR A 225 6.26 -14.82 9.13
C THR A 225 7.12 -13.65 9.61
N LEU A 226 7.94 -13.09 8.71
CA LEU A 226 8.79 -11.93 9.02
C LEU A 226 7.99 -10.65 9.30
N PHE A 227 6.95 -10.37 8.49
CA PHE A 227 6.25 -9.09 8.54
C PHE A 227 4.99 -9.08 9.42
N TYR A 228 4.35 -10.23 9.68
CA TYR A 228 3.10 -10.32 10.43
C TYR A 228 3.13 -9.60 11.79
N PRO A 229 4.20 -9.72 12.62
CA PRO A 229 4.27 -8.98 13.88
C PRO A 229 4.19 -7.45 13.70
N TYR A 230 4.78 -6.93 12.62
CA TYR A 230 4.77 -5.50 12.31
C TYR A 230 3.45 -5.05 11.70
N TYR A 231 2.83 -5.86 10.82
CA TYR A 231 1.48 -5.58 10.32
C TYR A 231 0.45 -5.56 11.45
N LYS A 232 0.50 -6.55 12.34
CA LYS A 232 -0.34 -6.58 13.53
C LYS A 232 -0.18 -5.33 14.39
N LYS A 233 1.07 -4.95 14.69
CA LYS A 233 1.37 -3.74 15.48
C LYS A 233 0.88 -2.47 14.80
N ALA A 234 1.09 -2.32 13.49
CA ALA A 234 0.65 -1.17 12.72
C ALA A 234 -0.88 -1.09 12.63
N TYR A 235 -1.55 -2.23 12.46
CA TYR A 235 -3.01 -2.29 12.41
C TYR A 235 -3.64 -1.88 13.74
N LEU A 236 -3.14 -2.41 14.86
CA LEU A 236 -3.61 -2.06 16.20
C LEU A 236 -3.35 -0.59 16.59
N LYS A 237 -2.49 0.11 15.85
CA LYS A 237 -2.21 1.54 16.00
C LYS A 237 -2.93 2.42 14.96
N ASP A 238 -3.86 1.86 14.20
CA ASP A 238 -4.57 2.57 13.12
C ASP A 238 -3.63 3.18 12.06
N GLU A 239 -2.48 2.55 11.81
CA GLU A 239 -1.50 2.99 10.81
C GLU A 239 -1.73 2.37 9.42
N ILE A 240 -2.28 1.15 9.38
CA ILE A 240 -2.69 0.45 8.16
C ILE A 240 -4.15 0.00 8.28
N ASP A 241 -4.77 -0.40 7.18
CA ASP A 241 -6.12 -0.98 7.18
C ASP A 241 -6.06 -2.52 7.07
N TYR A 242 -7.23 -3.16 7.12
CA TYR A 242 -7.32 -4.61 7.10
C TYR A 242 -6.96 -5.25 5.74
N MET A 243 -6.74 -4.46 4.68
CA MET A 243 -6.54 -4.99 3.32
C MET A 243 -5.31 -5.89 3.22
N ILE A 244 -4.25 -5.65 4.00
CA ILE A 244 -3.07 -6.52 4.00
C ILE A 244 -3.41 -7.95 4.43
N PHE A 245 -4.28 -8.12 5.43
CA PHE A 245 -4.71 -9.44 5.93
C PHE A 245 -5.69 -10.11 4.97
N ARG A 246 -6.55 -9.32 4.34
CA ARG A 246 -7.44 -9.82 3.29
C ARG A 246 -6.66 -10.27 2.05
N ASN A 247 -5.64 -9.52 1.64
CA ASN A 247 -4.75 -9.88 0.53
C ASN A 247 -3.99 -11.16 0.85
N TYR A 248 -3.55 -11.32 2.09
CA TYR A 248 -3.02 -12.59 2.57
C TYR A 248 -4.02 -13.73 2.39
N ASP A 249 -5.25 -13.61 2.90
CA ASP A 249 -6.30 -14.65 2.75
C ASP A 249 -6.60 -14.98 1.28
N ASN A 250 -6.72 -13.96 0.42
CA ASN A 250 -6.93 -14.15 -1.03
C ASN A 250 -5.81 -15.01 -1.64
N LEU A 251 -4.56 -14.69 -1.34
CA LEU A 251 -3.40 -15.39 -1.90
C LEU A 251 -3.18 -16.76 -1.24
N SER A 252 -3.52 -16.91 0.04
CA SER A 252 -3.57 -18.20 0.75
C SER A 252 -4.51 -19.16 0.03
N TYR A 253 -5.70 -18.68 -0.34
CA TYR A 253 -6.68 -19.50 -1.04
C TYR A 253 -6.17 -19.92 -2.42
N LEU A 254 -5.58 -19.00 -3.18
CA LEU A 254 -5.01 -19.32 -4.49
C LEU A 254 -3.89 -20.38 -4.35
N HIS A 255 -2.95 -20.22 -3.42
CA HIS A 255 -1.82 -21.14 -3.24
C HIS A 255 -2.18 -22.49 -2.62
N TYR A 256 -3.09 -22.48 -1.64
CA TYR A 256 -3.29 -23.60 -0.72
C TYR A 256 -4.76 -24.01 -0.53
N GLY A 257 -5.71 -23.15 -0.89
CA GLY A 257 -7.15 -23.47 -0.87
C GLY A 257 -7.83 -23.21 0.47
N TYR A 258 -7.14 -22.56 1.40
CA TYR A 258 -7.68 -22.16 2.70
C TYR A 258 -7.43 -20.66 2.94
N GLN A 259 -8.11 -20.11 3.95
CA GLN A 259 -7.86 -18.79 4.50
C GLN A 259 -7.40 -18.88 5.96
N VAL A 260 -6.77 -17.85 6.49
CA VAL A 260 -6.23 -17.81 7.86
C VAL A 260 -7.03 -16.88 8.76
N PHE A 261 -7.48 -15.75 8.23
CA PHE A 261 -8.21 -14.74 9.01
C PHE A 261 -9.72 -14.82 8.86
N GLY A 262 -10.23 -15.55 7.87
CA GLY A 262 -11.67 -15.66 7.67
C GLY A 262 -12.27 -14.38 7.07
N LEU A 263 -11.53 -13.69 6.21
CA LEU A 263 -11.88 -12.36 5.67
C LEU A 263 -12.43 -12.41 4.24
N ILE A 264 -12.46 -13.58 3.61
CA ILE A 264 -12.90 -13.74 2.22
C ILE A 264 -14.03 -14.74 2.13
N SER A 265 -14.91 -14.51 1.15
CA SER A 265 -16.02 -15.39 0.82
C SER A 265 -15.84 -15.88 -0.61
N ILE A 266 -16.24 -17.14 -0.86
CA ILE A 266 -16.19 -17.73 -2.21
C ILE A 266 -16.97 -16.90 -3.24
N LYS A 267 -18.03 -16.20 -2.81
CA LYS A 267 -18.82 -15.29 -3.65
C LYS A 267 -18.01 -14.11 -4.19
N ASN A 268 -16.99 -13.68 -3.45
CA ASN A 268 -16.09 -12.59 -3.82
C ASN A 268 -14.94 -13.05 -4.72
N ILE A 269 -14.78 -14.37 -4.91
CA ILE A 269 -13.76 -14.94 -5.78
C ILE A 269 -14.36 -15.20 -7.16
N PRO A 270 -13.72 -14.74 -8.25
CA PRO A 270 -14.17 -15.04 -9.61
C PRO A 270 -14.21 -16.53 -9.86
N GLU A 271 -15.26 -17.00 -10.55
CA GLU A 271 -15.54 -18.42 -10.73
C GLU A 271 -14.36 -19.21 -11.30
N TYR A 272 -13.63 -18.63 -12.25
CA TYR A 272 -12.45 -19.26 -12.87
C TYR A 272 -11.23 -19.39 -11.96
N TYR A 273 -11.21 -18.72 -10.81
CA TYR A 273 -10.18 -18.91 -9.75
C TYR A 273 -10.67 -19.81 -8.62
N ARG A 274 -11.94 -20.24 -8.64
CA ARG A 274 -12.48 -21.09 -7.59
C ARG A 274 -11.94 -22.51 -7.74
N LYS A 275 -11.42 -23.08 -6.65
CA LYS A 275 -11.05 -24.50 -6.57
C LYS A 275 -12.31 -25.37 -6.49
N ASN A 276 -13.35 -24.88 -5.83
CA ASN A 276 -14.71 -25.42 -5.77
C ASN A 276 -15.71 -24.28 -5.44
N ASN A 277 -17.00 -24.56 -5.49
CA ASN A 277 -18.05 -23.60 -5.12
C ASN A 277 -18.43 -23.69 -3.63
N GLU A 278 -17.58 -24.32 -2.81
CA GLU A 278 -17.81 -24.51 -1.38
C GLU A 278 -17.29 -23.32 -0.57
N GLU A 279 -17.65 -23.28 0.72
CA GLU A 279 -17.09 -22.29 1.64
C GLU A 279 -15.58 -22.49 1.79
N ILE A 280 -14.84 -21.38 1.86
CA ILE A 280 -13.38 -21.43 1.95
C ILE A 280 -12.98 -21.82 3.38
N PRO A 281 -12.31 -22.96 3.58
CA PRO A 281 -11.98 -23.43 4.93
C PRO A 281 -11.01 -22.47 5.63
N VAL A 282 -11.25 -22.25 6.92
CA VAL A 282 -10.33 -21.52 7.81
C VAL A 282 -9.33 -22.53 8.37
N LYS A 283 -8.03 -22.32 8.15
CA LYS A 283 -6.96 -23.25 8.57
C LYS A 283 -6.96 -23.51 10.07
N ASP A 284 -7.16 -22.46 10.86
CA ASP A 284 -7.21 -22.51 12.32
C ASP A 284 -8.35 -21.59 12.80
N PRO A 285 -9.54 -22.15 13.07
CA PRO A 285 -10.70 -21.37 13.51
C PRO A 285 -10.50 -20.64 14.84
N ASP A 286 -9.75 -21.23 15.78
CA ASP A 286 -9.50 -20.64 17.10
C ASP A 286 -8.56 -19.45 17.01
N PHE A 287 -7.50 -19.57 16.21
CA PHE A 287 -6.62 -18.45 15.88
C PHE A 287 -7.40 -17.32 15.20
N ALA A 288 -8.20 -17.65 14.17
CA ALA A 288 -8.99 -16.66 13.44
C ALA A 288 -9.95 -15.91 14.37
N LYS A 289 -10.65 -16.64 15.26
CA LYS A 289 -11.56 -16.06 16.26
C LYS A 289 -10.82 -15.13 17.23
N LYS A 290 -9.64 -15.54 17.70
CA LYS A 290 -8.78 -14.72 18.57
C LYS A 290 -8.38 -13.42 17.89
N ILE A 291 -7.90 -13.49 16.64
CA ILE A 291 -7.50 -12.29 15.89
C ILE A 291 -8.69 -11.39 15.61
N LYS A 292 -9.84 -11.93 15.19
CA LYS A 292 -11.06 -11.14 14.97
C LYS A 292 -11.46 -10.38 16.24
N SER A 293 -11.42 -11.03 17.40
CA SER A 293 -11.70 -10.37 18.68
C SER A 293 -10.67 -9.28 19.01
N GLU A 294 -9.39 -9.56 18.83
CA GLU A 294 -8.30 -8.62 19.13
C GLU A 294 -8.38 -7.37 18.24
N PHE A 295 -8.66 -7.58 16.95
CA PHE A 295 -8.71 -6.53 15.92
C PHE A 295 -10.08 -5.87 15.82
N LYS A 296 -11.06 -6.37 16.58
CA LYS A 296 -12.46 -5.92 16.58
C LYS A 296 -13.08 -6.01 15.18
N TRP A 297 -12.81 -7.12 14.49
CA TRP A 297 -13.40 -7.49 13.22
C TRP A 297 -14.76 -8.18 13.43
N TYR A 298 -15.75 -7.82 12.62
CA TYR A 298 -17.09 -8.41 12.61
C TYR A 298 -17.32 -9.25 11.35
#